data_AF-W7RYX0-F1
#
_entry.id   AF-W7RYX0-F1
#
_cell.length_a   1.000
_cell.length_b   1.000
_cell.length_c   1.000
_cell.angle_alpha   90.00
_cell.angle_beta   90.00
_cell.angle_gamma   90.00
#
_symmetry.space_group_name_H-M   'P 1'
#
loop_
_entity.id
_entity.type
_entity.pdbx_description
1 polymer ?
#
loop_
_entity_poly.entity_id
_entity_poly.type
_entity_poly.pdbx_seq_one_letter_code
_entity_poly.pdbx_strand_id
1 'polypeptide(L)'
;MEHIYQPSLLNENEDRTRSYVVNNLFFVAFFGGIFAIVVLGMQNAKWLKLEKKYIRILTILSGLLIIGKLIMVYAIGQGILAIDEDYIKVFGRIIAVAGYFIFFAFLNRPYKEHLVVGGQTESLWMPGFLACIVSGFIEFIAIAFLLAL
;
A
#
# COMPACT_ATOMS: atom_id res chain seq x y z
N MET A 1 4.60 -9.44 -50.32
CA MET A 1 5.58 -9.45 -49.20
C MET A 1 4.91 -8.77 -48.01
N GLU A 2 4.01 -9.46 -47.32
CA GLU A 2 2.99 -8.80 -46.47
C GLU A 2 2.91 -9.38 -45.04
N HIS A 3 4.02 -9.91 -44.52
CA HIS A 3 4.04 -10.57 -43.19
C HIS A 3 5.23 -10.19 -42.29
N ILE A 4 5.87 -9.02 -42.47
CA ILE A 4 7.07 -8.65 -41.68
C ILE A 4 6.74 -7.88 -40.37
N TYR A 5 5.46 -7.60 -40.09
CA TYR A 5 5.06 -6.90 -38.87
C TYR A 5 4.08 -7.73 -38.03
N GLN A 6 4.51 -8.90 -37.56
CA GLN A 6 3.88 -9.48 -36.38
C GLN A 6 4.58 -8.91 -35.14
N PRO A 7 3.86 -8.27 -34.20
CA PRO A 7 4.45 -7.85 -32.95
C PRO A 7 4.94 -9.10 -32.20
N SER A 8 6.24 -9.18 -31.96
CA SER A 8 6.91 -10.26 -31.22
C SER A 8 6.49 -10.37 -29.74
N LEU A 9 5.56 -9.51 -29.30
CA LEU A 9 5.02 -9.43 -27.94
C LEU A 9 3.83 -10.37 -27.69
N LEU A 10 3.39 -11.13 -28.69
CA LEU A 10 2.32 -12.13 -28.57
C LEU A 10 2.85 -13.51 -28.15
N ASN A 11 3.90 -13.56 -27.31
CA ASN A 11 4.22 -14.79 -26.61
C ASN A 11 3.19 -15.00 -25.50
N GLU A 12 2.21 -15.88 -25.74
CA GLU A 12 1.15 -16.29 -24.82
C GLU A 12 1.65 -16.82 -23.44
N ASN A 13 2.97 -16.95 -23.24
CA ASN A 13 3.60 -17.50 -22.05
C ASN A 13 4.40 -16.49 -21.21
N GLU A 14 4.43 -15.21 -21.57
CA GLU A 14 5.05 -14.20 -20.70
C GLU A 14 4.04 -13.85 -19.59
N ASP A 15 4.26 -14.36 -18.37
CA ASP A 15 3.40 -14.20 -17.19
C ASP A 15 2.80 -12.79 -17.14
N ARG A 16 1.52 -12.66 -17.52
CA ARG A 16 0.83 -11.38 -17.60
C ARG A 16 0.91 -10.70 -16.23
N THR A 17 1.57 -9.55 -16.18
CA THR A 17 1.57 -8.71 -14.99
C THR A 17 0.13 -8.33 -14.65
N ARG A 18 -0.18 -8.20 -13.37
CA ARG A 18 -1.49 -7.71 -12.90
C ARG A 18 -1.25 -6.43 -12.13
N SER A 19 -2.25 -5.58 -12.03
CA SER A 19 -2.13 -4.41 -11.17
C SER A 19 -3.48 -3.89 -10.73
N TYR A 20 -3.57 -3.36 -9.52
CA TYR A 20 -4.65 -2.45 -9.19
C TYR A 20 -4.39 -1.07 -9.80
N VAL A 21 -5.44 -0.27 -9.98
CA VAL A 21 -5.29 1.15 -10.27
C VAL A 21 -4.52 1.81 -9.12
N VAL A 22 -3.27 2.20 -9.39
CA VAL A 22 -2.35 2.71 -8.35
C VAL A 22 -2.90 3.94 -7.64
N ASN A 23 -3.61 4.82 -8.34
CA ASN A 23 -4.25 6.00 -7.73
C ASN A 23 -5.31 5.61 -6.68
N ASN A 24 -6.03 4.50 -6.90
CA ASN A 24 -7.10 4.09 -6.00
C ASN A 24 -6.57 3.54 -4.67
N LEU A 25 -5.29 3.18 -4.59
CA LEU A 25 -4.63 2.83 -3.33
C LEU A 25 -4.63 3.99 -2.33
N PHE A 26 -4.79 5.24 -2.80
CA PHE A 26 -4.96 6.39 -1.90
C PHE A 26 -6.17 6.20 -0.98
N PHE A 27 -7.30 5.75 -1.52
CA PHE A 27 -8.51 5.53 -0.72
C PHE A 27 -8.32 4.38 0.29
N VAL A 28 -7.57 3.35 -0.09
CA VAL A 28 -7.21 2.24 0.82
C VAL A 28 -6.36 2.76 1.98
N ALA A 29 -5.35 3.58 1.70
CA ALA A 29 -4.53 4.19 2.74
C ALA A 29 -5.34 5.14 3.62
N PHE A 30 -6.17 5.98 3.01
CA PHE A 30 -6.97 6.95 3.71
C PHE A 30 -7.98 6.26 4.64
N PHE A 31 -8.80 5.33 4.14
CA PHE A 31 -9.85 4.70 4.94
C PHE A 31 -9.35 3.51 5.77
N GLY A 32 -8.48 2.66 5.22
CA GLY A 32 -7.98 1.44 5.86
C GLY A 32 -6.70 1.63 6.66
N GLY A 33 -6.07 2.80 6.61
CA GLY A 33 -4.87 3.07 7.38
C GLY A 33 -3.62 2.34 6.87
N ILE A 34 -2.57 2.35 7.70
CA ILE A 34 -1.22 1.92 7.29
C ILE A 34 -1.16 0.42 6.93
N PHE A 35 -1.87 -0.44 7.67
CA PHE A 35 -1.84 -1.87 7.40
C PHE A 35 -2.48 -2.21 6.04
N ALA A 36 -3.61 -1.59 5.71
CA ALA A 36 -4.29 -1.85 4.43
C ALA A 36 -3.42 -1.45 3.23
N ILE A 37 -2.81 -0.25 3.27
CA ILE A 37 -1.93 0.20 2.18
C ILE A 37 -0.67 -0.65 2.07
N VAL A 38 -0.10 -1.12 3.18
CA VAL A 38 1.07 -2.01 3.15
C VAL A 38 0.72 -3.34 2.48
N VAL A 39 -0.41 -3.95 2.85
CA VAL A 39 -0.84 -5.23 2.27
C VAL A 39 -1.12 -5.11 0.77
N LEU A 40 -2.00 -4.18 0.38
CA LEU A 40 -2.40 -4.03 -1.01
C LEU A 40 -1.32 -3.39 -1.89
N GLY A 41 -0.53 -2.45 -1.34
CA GLY A 41 0.62 -1.88 -2.01
C GLY A 41 1.69 -2.93 -2.29
N MET A 42 1.98 -3.81 -1.32
CA MET A 42 2.94 -4.91 -1.49
C MET A 42 2.42 -5.98 -2.45
N GLN A 43 1.12 -6.29 -2.40
CA GLN A 43 0.50 -7.18 -3.38
C GLN A 43 0.63 -6.62 -4.79
N ASN A 44 0.33 -5.33 -4.98
CA ASN A 44 0.48 -4.67 -6.26
C ASN A 44 1.94 -4.65 -6.73
N ALA A 45 2.89 -4.44 -5.81
CA ALA A 45 4.32 -4.48 -6.11
C ALA A 45 4.77 -5.87 -6.62
N LYS A 46 4.27 -6.94 -6.01
CA LYS A 46 4.55 -8.32 -6.45
C LYS A 46 3.92 -8.62 -7.80
N TRP A 47 2.68 -8.18 -8.05
CA TRP A 47 2.00 -8.40 -9.32
C TRP A 47 2.61 -7.64 -10.49
N LEU A 48 3.14 -6.44 -10.24
CA LEU A 48 3.95 -5.67 -11.18
C LEU A 48 5.38 -6.20 -11.30
N LYS A 49 5.72 -7.29 -10.60
CA LYS A 49 7.03 -7.94 -10.62
C LYS A 49 8.19 -6.99 -10.35
N LEU A 50 8.02 -6.06 -9.40
CA LEU A 50 9.10 -5.17 -8.98
C LEU A 50 10.32 -6.00 -8.55
N GLU A 51 11.51 -5.48 -8.86
CA GLU A 51 12.75 -6.13 -8.45
C GLU A 51 12.79 -6.37 -6.94
N LYS A 52 13.40 -7.48 -6.53
CA LYS A 52 13.51 -7.88 -5.10
C LYS A 52 14.12 -6.78 -4.22
N LYS A 53 15.00 -5.94 -4.79
CA LYS A 53 15.59 -4.78 -4.11
C LYS A 53 14.51 -3.77 -3.70
N TYR A 54 13.60 -3.41 -4.61
CA TYR A 54 12.52 -2.46 -4.32
C TYR A 54 11.48 -3.05 -3.37
N ILE A 55 11.15 -4.33 -3.51
CA ILE A 55 10.29 -5.04 -2.54
C ILE A 55 10.91 -4.98 -1.14
N ARG A 56 12.22 -5.23 -1.00
CA ARG A 56 12.92 -5.15 0.29
C ARG A 56 12.88 -3.72 0.86
N ILE A 57 13.12 -2.70 0.04
CA ILE A 57 13.04 -1.29 0.45
C ILE A 57 11.62 -0.95 0.94
N LEU A 58 10.59 -1.32 0.17
CA LEU A 58 9.19 -1.09 0.54
C LEU A 58 8.83 -1.78 1.86
N THR A 59 9.29 -3.01 2.10
CA THR A 59 9.09 -3.72 3.36
C THR A 59 9.74 -2.97 4.54
N ILE A 60 10.98 -2.50 4.38
CA ILE A 60 11.69 -1.76 5.44
C ILE A 60 10.97 -0.44 5.74
N LEU A 61 10.62 0.34 4.71
CA LEU A 61 9.90 1.61 4.88
C LEU A 61 8.53 1.40 5.53
N SER A 62 7.81 0.35 5.12
CA SER A 62 6.53 -0.02 5.73
C SER A 62 6.67 -0.37 7.21
N GLY A 63 7.70 -1.16 7.57
CA GLY A 63 8.01 -1.49 8.95
C GLY A 63 8.32 -0.24 9.78
N LEU A 64 9.12 0.68 9.25
CA LEU A 64 9.44 1.95 9.93
C LEU A 64 8.20 2.81 10.16
N LEU A 65 7.30 2.91 9.18
CA LEU A 65 6.04 3.67 9.35
C LEU A 65 5.12 3.05 10.40
N ILE A 66 5.00 1.72 10.41
CA ILE A 66 4.18 1.01 11.40
C ILE A 66 4.76 1.21 12.80
N ILE A 67 6.07 0.97 12.97
CA ILE A 67 6.75 1.15 14.26
C ILE A 67 6.65 2.61 14.73
N GLY A 68 6.92 3.57 13.85
CA GLY A 68 6.81 5.00 14.16
C GLY A 68 5.41 5.39 14.60
N LYS A 69 4.36 4.84 13.96
CA LYS A 69 2.98 5.03 14.37
C LYS A 69 2.72 4.47 15.78
N LEU A 70 3.16 3.24 16.06
CA LEU A 70 2.95 2.62 17.38
C LEU A 70 3.67 3.37 18.50
N ILE A 71 4.90 3.82 18.26
CA ILE A 71 5.65 4.66 19.20
C ILE A 71 4.91 5.97 19.47
N MET A 72 4.39 6.61 18.42
CA MET A 72 3.62 7.84 18.56
C MET A 72 2.34 7.63 19.38
N VAL A 73 1.57 6.57 19.09
CA VAL A 73 0.36 6.22 19.85
C VAL A 73 0.69 6.03 21.31
N TYR A 74 1.74 5.25 21.61
CA TYR A 74 2.18 5.01 22.98
C TYR A 74 2.63 6.31 23.67
N ALA A 75 3.43 7.14 23.00
CA ALA A 75 3.93 8.39 23.57
C ALA A 75 2.81 9.41 23.87
N ILE A 76 1.77 9.45 23.03
CA ILE A 76 0.58 10.28 23.28
C ILE A 76 -0.23 9.70 24.45
N GLY A 77 -0.54 8.39 24.42
CA GLY A 77 -1.35 7.74 25.46
C GLY A 77 -0.74 7.80 26.86
N GLN A 78 0.59 7.76 26.97
CA GLN A 78 1.30 7.89 28.24
C GLN A 78 1.54 9.35 28.68
N GLY A 79 1.04 10.34 27.92
CA GLY A 79 1.27 11.75 28.20
C GLY A 79 2.72 12.22 28.06
N ILE A 80 3.59 11.45 27.39
CA ILE A 80 4.98 11.83 27.10
C ILE A 80 4.98 13.01 26.12
N LEU A 81 4.04 13.01 25.17
CA LEU A 81 3.76 14.13 24.29
C LEU A 81 2.53 14.87 24.80
N ALA A 82 2.63 16.18 24.98
CA ALA A 82 1.52 17.06 25.38
C ALA A 82 0.56 17.31 24.19
N ILE A 83 -0.05 16.24 23.69
CA ILE A 83 -0.98 16.21 22.56
C ILE A 83 -2.21 15.44 23.01
N ASP A 84 -3.41 15.92 22.69
CA ASP A 84 -4.64 15.18 23.00
C ASP A 84 -4.73 13.87 22.23
N GLU A 85 -5.26 12.83 22.88
CA GLU A 85 -5.49 11.51 22.29
C GLU A 85 -6.40 11.55 21.06
N ASP A 86 -7.27 12.57 20.95
CA ASP A 86 -8.14 12.78 19.80
C ASP A 86 -7.34 12.95 18.48
N TYR A 87 -6.11 13.45 18.56
CA TYR A 87 -5.25 13.62 17.40
C TYR A 87 -4.57 12.33 16.93
N ILE A 88 -4.60 11.24 17.72
CA ILE A 88 -4.00 9.94 17.35
C ILE A 88 -4.54 9.45 16.01
N LYS A 89 -5.87 9.59 15.80
CA LYS A 89 -6.52 9.19 14.54
C LYS A 89 -6.04 10.02 13.35
N VAL A 90 -5.84 11.32 13.55
CA VAL A 90 -5.40 12.26 12.50
C VAL A 90 -3.96 11.94 12.10
N PHE A 91 -3.05 11.79 13.07
CA PHE A 91 -1.68 11.41 12.77
C PHE A 91 -1.57 10.03 12.14
N GLY A 92 -2.37 9.06 12.61
CA GLY A 92 -2.46 7.74 12.00
C GLY A 92 -2.84 7.79 10.52
N ARG A 93 -3.77 8.68 10.15
CA ARG A 93 -4.16 8.94 8.75
C ARG A 93 -3.05 9.59 7.94
N ILE A 94 -2.36 10.59 8.51
CA ILE A 94 -1.22 11.25 7.85
C ILE A 94 -0.12 10.23 7.53
N ILE A 95 0.23 9.36 8.48
CA ILE A 95 1.22 8.30 8.29
C ILE A 95 0.78 7.32 7.20
N ALA A 96 -0.49 6.93 7.18
CA ALA A 96 -1.02 6.03 6.15
C ALA A 96 -0.94 6.66 4.75
N VAL A 97 -1.31 7.93 4.62
CA VAL A 97 -1.22 8.69 3.36
C VAL A 97 0.24 8.86 2.93
N ALA A 98 1.17 9.11 3.86
CA ALA A 98 2.61 9.09 3.56
C ALA A 98 3.05 7.72 3.03
N GLY A 99 2.56 6.63 3.63
CA GLY A 99 2.75 5.27 3.12
C GLY A 99 2.25 5.09 1.69
N TYR A 100 1.08 5.64 1.36
CA TYR A 100 0.59 5.67 -0.03
C TYR A 100 1.57 6.38 -0.97
N PHE A 101 2.08 7.56 -0.62
CA PHE A 101 3.02 8.27 -1.50
C PHE A 101 4.31 7.50 -1.73
N ILE A 102 4.80 6.78 -0.71
CA ILE A 102 5.92 5.86 -0.87
C ILE A 102 5.57 4.78 -1.88
N PHE A 103 4.47 4.04 -1.70
CA PHE A 103 4.06 3.02 -2.67
C PHE A 103 3.82 3.61 -4.06
N PHE A 104 3.19 4.76 -4.16
CA PHE A 104 2.95 5.47 -5.42
C PHE A 104 4.25 5.74 -6.17
N ALA A 105 5.29 6.23 -5.50
CA ALA A 105 6.58 6.52 -6.11
C ALA A 105 7.23 5.29 -6.76
N PHE A 106 7.12 4.12 -6.11
CA PHE A 106 7.69 2.87 -6.64
C PHE A 106 6.78 2.18 -7.67
N LEU A 107 5.46 2.32 -7.57
CA LEU A 107 4.50 1.59 -8.41
C LEU A 107 4.09 2.36 -9.67
N ASN A 108 4.12 3.70 -9.67
CA ASN A 108 3.57 4.50 -10.76
C ASN A 108 4.27 4.26 -12.10
N ARG A 109 5.60 4.14 -12.11
CA ARG A 109 6.37 3.84 -13.31
C ARG A 109 6.04 2.44 -13.88
N PRO A 110 6.21 1.33 -13.14
CA PRO A 110 5.91 -0.01 -13.66
C PRO A 110 4.41 -0.18 -13.99
N TYR A 111 3.53 0.53 -13.29
CA TYR A 111 2.11 0.57 -13.62
C TYR A 111 1.83 1.20 -15.00
N LYS A 112 2.45 2.35 -15.30
CA LYS A 112 2.32 2.97 -16.64
C LYS A 112 2.89 2.07 -17.74
N GLU A 113 4.03 1.45 -17.49
CA GLU A 113 4.64 0.48 -18.42
C GLU A 113 3.69 -0.71 -18.65
N HIS A 114 3.11 -1.28 -17.59
CA HIS A 114 2.10 -2.33 -17.67
C HIS A 114 0.88 -1.93 -18.52
N LEU A 115 0.35 -0.72 -18.35
CA LEU A 115 -0.78 -0.23 -19.17
C LEU A 115 -0.43 -0.05 -20.65
N VAL A 116 0.77 0.45 -20.96
CA VAL A 116 1.22 0.68 -22.34
C VAL A 116 1.35 -0.64 -23.11
N VAL A 117 1.74 -1.72 -22.44
CA VAL A 117 1.84 -3.07 -23.04
C VAL A 117 0.48 -3.79 -23.09
N GLY A 118 -0.63 -3.10 -22.81
CA GLY A 118 -1.98 -3.67 -22.87
C GLY A 118 -2.36 -4.48 -21.62
N GLY A 119 -1.67 -4.27 -20.52
CA GLY A 119 -1.97 -4.87 -19.22
C GLY A 119 -3.34 -4.44 -18.67
N GLN A 120 -4.03 -5.37 -18.01
CA GLN A 120 -5.35 -5.12 -17.42
C GLN A 120 -5.26 -4.83 -15.93
N THR A 121 -6.11 -3.92 -15.47
CA THR A 121 -6.22 -3.59 -14.05
C THR A 121 -7.27 -4.43 -13.35
N GLU A 122 -6.95 -4.94 -12.17
CA GLU A 122 -7.85 -5.63 -11.27
C GLU A 122 -8.70 -4.64 -10.47
N SER A 123 -9.93 -5.06 -10.11
CA SER A 123 -10.81 -4.24 -9.28
C SER A 123 -10.30 -4.20 -7.84
N LEU A 124 -10.11 -2.98 -7.32
CA LEU A 124 -9.69 -2.75 -5.94
C LEU A 124 -10.89 -2.73 -4.97
N TRP A 125 -12.13 -2.77 -5.45
CA TRP A 125 -13.30 -2.46 -4.63
C TRP A 125 -13.51 -3.49 -3.50
N MET A 126 -13.59 -4.78 -3.87
CA MET A 126 -13.74 -5.88 -2.92
C MET A 126 -12.49 -6.11 -2.06
N PRO A 127 -11.27 -6.27 -2.64
CA PRO A 127 -10.08 -6.50 -1.83
C PRO A 127 -9.73 -5.27 -0.96
N GLY A 128 -9.96 -4.06 -1.47
CA GLY A 128 -9.78 -2.81 -0.73
C GLY A 128 -10.73 -2.70 0.46
N PHE A 129 -12.03 -2.97 0.24
CA PHE A 129 -13.00 -2.96 1.33
C PHE A 129 -12.66 -3.96 2.43
N LEU A 130 -12.35 -5.21 2.06
CA LEU A 130 -11.97 -6.24 3.03
C LEU A 130 -10.69 -5.86 3.77
N ALA A 131 -9.69 -5.34 3.05
CA ALA A 131 -8.44 -4.88 3.66
C ALA A 131 -8.71 -3.76 4.69
N CYS A 132 -9.59 -2.81 4.38
CA CYS A 132 -9.96 -1.72 5.30
C CYS A 132 -10.66 -2.22 6.58
N ILE A 133 -11.53 -3.23 6.48
CA ILE A 133 -12.20 -3.81 7.65
C ILE A 133 -11.16 -4.52 8.54
N VAL A 134 -10.36 -5.40 7.94
CA VAL A 134 -9.38 -6.19 8.69
C VAL A 134 -8.31 -5.30 9.31
N SER A 135 -7.81 -4.32 8.56
CA SER A 135 -6.82 -3.37 9.07
C SER A 135 -7.40 -2.48 10.17
N GLY A 136 -8.64 -2.01 10.03
CA GLY A 136 -9.32 -1.22 11.05
C GLY A 136 -9.46 -1.99 12.36
N PHE A 137 -9.78 -3.28 12.29
CA PHE A 137 -9.86 -4.14 13.46
C PHE A 137 -8.49 -4.35 14.13
N ILE A 138 -7.45 -4.65 13.35
CA ILE A 138 -6.08 -4.78 13.85
C ILE A 138 -5.61 -3.48 14.52
N GLU A 139 -5.89 -2.35 13.88
CA GLU A 139 -5.50 -1.03 14.37
C GLU A 139 -6.24 -0.68 15.67
N PHE A 140 -7.53 -0.98 15.77
CA PHE A 140 -8.30 -0.80 16.99
C PHE A 140 -7.72 -1.60 18.16
N ILE A 141 -7.41 -2.89 17.94
CA ILE A 141 -6.80 -3.74 18.97
C ILE A 141 -5.43 -3.18 19.39
N ALA A 142 -4.59 -2.80 18.44
CA ALA A 142 -3.25 -2.29 18.73
C ALA A 142 -3.29 -1.00 19.54
N ILE A 143 -4.17 -0.05 19.17
CA ILE A 143 -4.34 1.19 19.92
C ILE A 143 -4.91 0.92 21.31
N ALA A 144 -5.98 0.13 21.42
CA ALA A 144 -6.58 -0.19 22.72
C ALA A 144 -5.59 -0.86 23.67
N PHE A 145 -4.74 -1.76 23.15
CA PHE A 145 -3.69 -2.40 23.93
C PHE A 145 -2.63 -1.39 24.40
N LEU A 146 -2.16 -0.50 23.52
CA LEU A 146 -1.13 0.48 23.85
C LEU A 146 -1.60 1.57 24.83
N LEU A 147 -2.88 1.95 24.77
CA LEU A 147 -3.48 2.90 25.71
C LEU A 147 -3.79 2.27 27.07
N ALA A 148 -3.91 0.94 27.14
CA ALA A 148 -4.14 0.21 28.39
C ALA A 148 -2.85 -0.18 29.12
N LEU A 149 -1.69 -0.03 28.48
CA LEU A 149 -0.36 -0.27 29.06
C LEU A 149 0.01 0.84 30.05
#